data_AF-A0A3E2V937-F1
#
_entry.id   AF-A0A3E2V937-F1
#
_cell.length_a   1.000
_cell.length_b   1.000
_cell.length_c   1.000
_cell.angle_alpha   90.00
_cell.angle_beta   90.00
_cell.angle_gamma   90.00
#
_symmetry.space_group_name_H-M   'P 1'
#
loop_
_entity.id
_entity.type
_entity.pdbx_description
1 polymer ?
#
loop_
_entity_poly.entity_id
_entity_poly.type
_entity_poly.pdbx_seq_one_letter_code
_entity_poly.pdbx_strand_id
1 'polypeptide(L)'
;EIVTPLDGNFTIYGLDQGVYYLSEVEAPDGYRRLLDPIVLTVRPTYTNDRNSYAAGEGATDKILQKLEATAHFKEFYDGATSEKDNKLETDATQGSMNLTVVNKVGSKLPVTGSQLTIVMVALGAGLMIAGYGIHRKRSHVDDGK
;
A
#
# COMPACT_ATOMS: atom_id res chain seq x y z
N GLU A 1 -6.73 -8.51 -17.63
CA GLU A 1 -7.17 -7.85 -16.39
C GLU A 1 -8.16 -8.76 -15.69
N ILE A 2 -8.15 -8.78 -14.36
CA ILE A 2 -9.01 -9.65 -13.54
C ILE A 2 -9.70 -8.74 -12.52
N VAL A 3 -11.01 -8.88 -12.37
CA VAL A 3 -11.80 -8.19 -11.33
C VAL A 3 -12.05 -9.18 -10.20
N THR A 4 -11.67 -8.81 -8.98
CA THR A 4 -11.90 -9.60 -7.79
C THR A 4 -13.41 -9.75 -7.51
N PRO A 5 -13.93 -10.97 -7.28
CA PRO A 5 -15.31 -11.16 -6.87
C PRO A 5 -15.54 -10.69 -5.42
N LEU A 6 -16.80 -10.75 -4.98
CA LEU A 6 -17.22 -10.28 -3.65
C LEU A 6 -16.53 -11.03 -2.49
N ASP A 7 -16.12 -12.28 -2.71
CA ASP A 7 -15.36 -13.08 -1.74
C ASP A 7 -13.87 -12.74 -1.69
N GLY A 8 -13.40 -11.85 -2.59
CA GLY A 8 -12.03 -11.36 -2.67
C GLY A 8 -11.04 -12.33 -3.32
N ASN A 9 -11.50 -13.46 -3.87
CA ASN A 9 -10.62 -14.52 -4.35
C ASN A 9 -10.61 -14.64 -5.87
N PHE A 10 -9.42 -14.76 -6.46
CA PHE A 10 -9.27 -15.13 -7.87
C PHE A 10 -8.10 -16.09 -8.01
N THR A 11 -8.11 -16.88 -9.08
CA THR A 11 -7.06 -17.86 -9.37
C THR A 11 -6.48 -17.61 -10.74
N ILE A 12 -5.14 -17.67 -10.82
CA ILE A 12 -4.39 -17.62 -12.07
C ILE A 12 -3.78 -19.00 -12.29
N TYR A 13 -4.07 -19.59 -13.44
CA TYR A 13 -3.55 -20.91 -13.84
C TYR A 13 -2.42 -20.77 -14.84
N GLY A 14 -1.58 -21.81 -14.93
CA GLY A 14 -0.53 -21.91 -15.96
C GLY A 14 0.69 -21.03 -15.68
N LEU A 15 1.02 -20.80 -14.41
CA LEU A 15 2.28 -20.15 -14.03
C LEU A 15 3.42 -21.18 -14.07
N ASP A 16 4.33 -21.00 -15.00
CA ASP A 16 5.60 -21.72 -15.06
C ASP A 16 6.60 -21.18 -14.02
N GLN A 17 7.80 -21.77 -13.98
CA GLN A 17 8.92 -21.20 -13.24
C GLN A 17 9.24 -19.79 -13.75
N GLY A 18 9.31 -18.81 -12.86
CA GLY A 18 9.64 -17.45 -13.28
C GLY A 18 9.42 -16.39 -12.22
N VAL A 19 9.55 -15.14 -12.66
CA VAL A 19 9.25 -13.93 -11.88
C VAL A 19 8.06 -13.24 -12.53
N TYR A 20 7.04 -12.96 -11.73
CA TYR A 20 5.78 -12.37 -12.16
C TYR A 20 5.51 -11.07 -11.38
N TYR A 21 4.75 -10.18 -12.01
CA TYR A 21 4.39 -8.89 -11.43
C TYR A 21 2.89 -8.80 -11.32
N LEU A 22 2.38 -8.74 -10.08
CA LEU A 22 0.99 -8.47 -9.79
C LEU A 22 0.84 -6.97 -9.51
N SER A 23 0.25 -6.23 -10.45
CA SER A 23 -0.03 -4.80 -10.32
C SER A 23 -1.51 -4.60 -10.07
N GLU A 24 -1.85 -3.84 -9.03
CA GLU A 24 -3.23 -3.42 -8.81
C GLU A 24 -3.60 -2.29 -9.78
N VAL A 25 -4.60 -2.52 -10.63
CA VAL A 25 -5.07 -1.55 -11.62
C VAL A 25 -6.00 -0.53 -10.97
N GLU A 26 -6.94 -1.01 -10.18
CA GLU A 26 -7.93 -0.21 -9.46
C GLU A 26 -8.12 -0.79 -8.06
N ALA A 27 -8.15 0.08 -7.05
CA ALA A 27 -8.39 -0.32 -5.67
C ALA A 27 -9.90 -0.37 -5.38
N PRO A 28 -10.34 -1.21 -4.43
CA PRO A 28 -11.71 -1.15 -3.94
C PRO A 28 -12.08 0.22 -3.37
N ASP A 29 -13.37 0.54 -3.37
CA ASP A 29 -13.88 1.83 -2.89
C ASP A 29 -13.43 2.14 -1.45
N GLY A 30 -12.89 3.35 -1.27
CA GLY A 30 -12.39 3.84 0.03
C GLY A 30 -10.98 3.37 0.40
N TYR A 31 -10.35 2.53 -0.42
CA TYR A 31 -8.98 2.09 -0.23
C TYR A 31 -8.00 2.81 -1.15
N ARG A 32 -6.72 2.80 -0.76
CA ARG A 32 -5.64 3.31 -1.60
C ARG A 32 -5.11 2.19 -2.48
N ARG A 33 -4.84 2.53 -3.74
CA ARG A 33 -4.17 1.65 -4.70
C ARG A 33 -2.70 1.44 -4.36
N LEU A 34 -2.25 0.19 -4.46
CA LEU A 34 -0.84 -0.16 -4.45
C LEU A 34 -0.16 0.40 -5.70
N LEU A 35 0.91 1.19 -5.50
CA LEU A 35 1.60 1.87 -6.60
C LEU A 35 2.71 1.00 -7.20
N ASP A 36 3.42 0.28 -6.34
CA ASP A 36 4.45 -0.67 -6.75
C ASP A 36 3.83 -2.07 -6.95
N PRO A 37 4.29 -2.83 -7.97
CA PRO A 37 3.84 -4.19 -8.17
C PRO A 37 4.35 -5.11 -7.08
N ILE A 38 3.55 -6.12 -6.74
CA ILE A 38 4.01 -7.26 -5.94
C ILE A 38 4.81 -8.17 -6.87
N VAL A 39 6.06 -8.45 -6.52
CA VAL A 39 6.93 -9.30 -7.33
C VAL A 39 6.86 -10.71 -6.78
N LEU A 40 6.25 -11.62 -7.55
CA LEU A 40 6.18 -13.04 -7.22
C LEU A 40 7.34 -13.78 -7.87
N THR A 41 8.01 -14.64 -7.12
CA THR A 41 9.02 -15.58 -7.65
C THR A 41 8.54 -17.00 -7.42
N VAL A 42 8.39 -17.77 -8.50
CA VAL A 42 7.92 -19.17 -8.48
C VAL A 42 9.09 -20.09 -8.80
N ARG A 43 9.40 -21.02 -7.88
CA ARG A 43 10.54 -21.95 -7.94
C ARG A 43 10.06 -23.38 -7.71
N PRO A 44 9.59 -24.06 -8.77
CA PRO A 44 9.34 -25.49 -8.72
C PRO A 44 10.65 -26.27 -8.80
N THR A 45 10.68 -27.44 -8.17
CA THR A 45 11.68 -28.48 -8.37
C THR A 45 10.99 -29.67 -9.00
N TYR A 46 11.43 -30.05 -10.19
CA TYR A 46 10.90 -31.20 -10.92
C TYR A 46 11.78 -32.43 -10.78
N THR A 47 11.24 -33.60 -11.11
CA THR A 47 12.06 -34.78 -11.38
C THR A 47 12.92 -34.59 -12.64
N ASN A 48 13.92 -35.47 -12.82
CA ASN A 48 14.82 -35.45 -13.98
C ASN A 48 14.08 -35.63 -15.33
N ASP A 49 12.86 -36.17 -15.29
CA ASP A 49 12.03 -36.41 -16.46
C ASP A 49 10.75 -35.54 -16.41
N ARG A 50 10.94 -34.21 -16.36
CA ARG A 50 9.84 -33.22 -16.29
C ARG A 50 8.77 -33.42 -17.37
N ASN A 51 9.18 -33.86 -18.56
CA ASN A 51 8.30 -33.97 -19.72
C ASN A 51 7.52 -35.28 -19.77
N SER A 52 7.72 -36.19 -18.81
CA SER A 52 7.02 -37.46 -18.70
C SER A 52 5.70 -37.29 -17.96
N TYR A 53 4.80 -36.48 -18.52
CA TYR A 53 3.44 -36.28 -18.02
C TYR A 53 2.42 -36.82 -19.01
N ALA A 54 1.32 -37.39 -18.51
CA ALA A 54 0.14 -37.60 -19.32
C ALA A 54 -0.66 -36.29 -19.42
N ALA A 55 -1.21 -35.97 -20.59
CA ALA A 55 -2.09 -34.80 -20.72
C ALA A 55 -3.30 -34.94 -19.76
N GLY A 56 -3.46 -33.99 -18.85
CA GLY A 56 -4.46 -34.04 -17.79
C GLY A 56 -3.95 -34.54 -16.42
N GLU A 57 -2.73 -35.07 -16.33
CA GLU A 57 -2.02 -35.14 -15.05
C GLU A 57 -1.65 -33.70 -14.64
N GLY A 58 -2.21 -33.24 -13.51
CA GLY A 58 -1.83 -31.97 -12.89
C GLY A 58 -0.44 -32.04 -12.26
N ALA A 59 -0.15 -31.12 -11.35
CA ALA A 59 0.96 -31.31 -10.42
C ALA A 59 0.73 -32.63 -9.68
N THR A 60 1.59 -33.60 -9.91
CA THR A 60 1.59 -34.87 -9.19
C THR A 60 2.97 -35.07 -8.62
N ASP A 61 3.07 -35.74 -7.47
CA ASP A 61 4.33 -36.04 -6.79
C ASP A 61 5.35 -36.76 -7.69
N LYS A 62 4.88 -37.33 -8.81
CA LYS A 62 5.70 -37.96 -9.85
C LYS A 62 6.57 -36.98 -10.65
N ILE A 63 6.13 -35.73 -10.79
CA ILE A 63 6.80 -34.72 -11.63
C ILE A 63 7.20 -33.51 -10.80
N LEU A 64 6.31 -32.94 -9.99
CA LEU A 64 6.61 -31.80 -9.13
C LEU A 64 7.02 -32.30 -7.74
N GLN A 65 8.31 -32.20 -7.41
CA GLN A 65 8.85 -32.64 -6.11
C GLN A 65 8.72 -31.58 -5.03
N LYS A 66 8.83 -30.31 -5.43
CA LYS A 66 8.77 -29.17 -4.51
C LYS A 66 8.22 -27.97 -5.24
N LEU A 67 7.44 -27.16 -4.53
CA LEU A 67 7.05 -25.85 -4.98
C LEU A 67 7.47 -24.85 -3.91
N GLU A 68 8.24 -23.84 -4.28
CA GLU A 68 8.55 -22.71 -3.42
C GLU A 68 8.14 -21.43 -4.12
N ALA A 69 7.54 -20.53 -3.36
CA ALA A 69 7.19 -19.22 -3.86
C ALA A 69 7.45 -18.13 -2.82
N THR A 70 7.83 -16.95 -3.31
CA THR A 70 8.03 -15.75 -2.49
C THR A 70 7.32 -14.59 -3.15
N ALA A 71 6.75 -13.71 -2.34
CA ALA A 71 6.21 -12.43 -2.78
C ALA A 71 6.98 -11.30 -2.10
N HIS A 72 7.57 -10.43 -2.92
CA HIS A 72 8.20 -9.20 -2.48
C HIS A 72 7.19 -8.06 -2.55
N PHE A 73 6.96 -7.42 -1.41
CA PHE A 73 6.08 -6.27 -1.27
C PHE A 73 6.92 -5.03 -1.10
N LYS A 74 6.54 -3.97 -1.82
CA LYS A 74 7.04 -2.62 -1.63
C LYS A 74 5.83 -1.71 -1.46
N GLU A 75 5.76 -1.03 -0.33
CA GLU A 75 4.64 -0.16 0.00
C GLU A 75 5.14 1.18 0.51
N PHE A 76 4.52 2.26 0.06
CA PHE A 76 4.68 3.58 0.67
C PHE A 76 3.42 3.93 1.46
N TYR A 77 3.52 3.94 2.79
CA TYR A 77 2.40 4.20 3.69
C TYR A 77 2.81 5.21 4.77
N ASP A 78 1.95 6.20 5.01
CA ASP A 78 2.11 7.22 6.06
C ASP A 78 3.48 7.93 6.06
N GLY A 79 4.02 8.22 4.87
CA GLY A 79 5.30 8.91 4.72
C GLY A 79 6.53 7.99 4.80
N ALA A 80 6.36 6.69 4.98
CA ALA A 80 7.44 5.72 5.07
C ALA A 80 7.34 4.64 3.99
N THR A 81 8.50 4.22 3.47
CA THR A 81 8.61 3.05 2.59
C THR A 81 8.89 1.81 3.42
N SER A 82 8.15 0.74 3.16
CA SER A 82 8.40 -0.59 3.72
C SER A 82 8.59 -1.59 2.58
N GLU A 83 9.61 -2.42 2.68
CA GLU A 83 9.85 -3.53 1.79
C GLU A 83 9.88 -4.84 2.61
N LYS A 84 9.22 -5.88 2.11
CA LYS A 84 9.12 -7.16 2.80
C LYS A 84 9.04 -8.33 1.84
N ASP A 85 9.87 -9.35 2.07
CA ASP A 85 9.74 -10.64 1.44
C ASP A 85 8.89 -11.58 2.30
N ASN A 86 7.84 -12.15 1.70
CA ASN A 86 7.01 -13.17 2.32
C ASN A 86 7.20 -14.49 1.58
N LYS A 87 7.56 -15.56 2.31
CA LYS A 87 7.45 -16.92 1.79
C LYS A 87 5.97 -17.29 1.73
N LEU A 88 5.52 -17.78 0.59
CA LEU A 88 4.13 -18.17 0.39
C LEU A 88 3.89 -19.60 0.85
N GLU A 89 2.65 -19.86 1.27
CA GLU A 89 2.17 -21.21 1.48
C GLU A 89 1.95 -21.86 0.11
N THR A 90 2.49 -23.06 -0.07
CA THR A 90 2.51 -23.79 -1.33
C THR A 90 2.03 -25.22 -1.12
N ASP A 91 1.20 -25.72 -2.02
CA ASP A 91 0.80 -27.11 -2.09
C ASP A 91 1.37 -27.73 -3.36
N ALA A 92 2.40 -28.59 -3.19
CA ALA A 92 3.02 -29.28 -4.32
C ALA A 92 2.10 -30.35 -4.94
N THR A 93 1.16 -30.91 -4.17
CA THR A 93 0.21 -31.92 -4.66
C THR A 93 -0.85 -31.31 -5.56
N GLN A 94 -1.20 -30.03 -5.33
CA GLN A 94 -2.12 -29.28 -6.17
C GLN A 94 -1.40 -28.35 -7.16
N GLY A 95 -0.10 -28.15 -7.00
CA GLY A 95 0.68 -27.20 -7.79
C GLY A 95 0.25 -25.75 -7.56
N SER A 96 -0.25 -25.45 -6.36
CA SER A 96 -0.87 -24.17 -6.03
C SER A 96 -0.05 -23.41 -4.97
N MET A 97 -0.26 -22.10 -4.94
CA MET A 97 0.32 -21.21 -3.93
C MET A 97 -0.69 -20.13 -3.56
N ASN A 98 -0.70 -19.72 -2.30
CA ASN A 98 -1.62 -18.71 -1.79
C ASN A 98 -0.90 -17.38 -1.53
N LEU A 99 -1.53 -16.29 -1.97
CA LEU A 99 -1.09 -14.92 -1.72
C LEU A 99 -2.28 -14.10 -1.22
N THR A 100 -2.14 -13.49 -0.05
CA THR A 100 -3.10 -12.50 0.46
C THR A 100 -2.53 -11.11 0.27
N VAL A 101 -3.32 -10.23 -0.37
CA VAL A 101 -3.00 -8.81 -0.53
C VAL A 101 -3.96 -8.01 0.33
N VAL A 102 -3.44 -7.06 1.11
CA VAL A 102 -4.23 -6.24 2.04
C VAL A 102 -4.18 -4.79 1.61
N ASN A 103 -5.32 -4.25 1.23
CA ASN A 103 -5.44 -2.84 0.89
C ASN A 103 -5.61 -1.99 2.15
N LYS A 104 -4.92 -0.84 2.18
CA LYS A 104 -4.99 0.10 3.31
C LYS A 104 -5.81 1.33 2.91
N VAL A 105 -6.60 1.83 3.85
CA VAL A 105 -7.27 3.13 3.71
C VAL A 105 -6.24 4.26 3.83
N GLY A 106 -6.52 5.40 3.21
CA GLY A 106 -5.69 6.59 3.40
C GLY A 106 -5.82 7.16 4.81
N SER A 107 -4.71 7.62 5.40
CA SER A 107 -4.73 8.42 6.63
C SER A 107 -5.53 9.70 6.37
N LYS A 108 -6.60 9.94 7.14
CA LYS A 108 -7.21 11.27 7.19
C LYS A 108 -6.33 12.14 8.07
N LEU A 109 -5.82 13.24 7.53
CA LEU A 109 -5.16 14.24 8.37
C LEU A 109 -6.18 14.71 9.43
N PRO A 110 -5.76 14.82 10.71
CA PRO A 110 -6.63 15.41 11.72
C PRO A 110 -7.02 16.81 11.25
N VAL A 111 -8.27 17.21 11.46
CA VAL A 111 -8.73 18.56 11.14
C VAL A 111 -7.87 19.53 11.95
N THR A 112 -6.95 20.22 11.29
CA THR A 112 -6.10 21.24 11.92
C THR A 112 -6.86 22.56 11.93
N GLY A 113 -6.99 23.14 13.12
CA GLY A 113 -7.77 24.35 13.37
C GLY A 113 -9.11 24.07 14.05
N SER A 114 -9.09 23.96 15.38
CA SER A 114 -10.32 24.09 16.18
C SER A 114 -10.90 25.49 15.96
N GLN A 115 -12.22 25.67 16.08
CA GLN A 115 -12.83 27.01 16.04
C GLN A 115 -12.15 28.00 17.00
N LEU A 116 -11.56 27.51 18.09
CA LEU A 116 -10.77 28.31 19.03
C LEU A 116 -9.51 28.93 18.41
N THR A 117 -8.89 28.31 17.40
CA THR A 117 -7.70 28.87 16.73
C THR A 117 -8.06 30.13 15.95
N ILE A 118 -9.24 30.16 15.32
CA ILE A 118 -9.75 31.37 14.64
C ILE A 118 -9.93 32.50 15.66
N VAL A 119 -10.53 32.18 16.83
CA VAL A 119 -10.72 33.15 17.91
C VAL A 119 -9.38 33.69 18.42
N MET A 120 -8.39 32.83 18.66
CA MET A 120 -7.06 33.24 19.14
C MET A 120 -6.32 34.12 18.13
N VAL A 121 -6.38 33.79 16.84
CA VAL A 121 -5.78 34.62 15.77
C VAL A 121 -6.45 35.99 15.72
N ALA A 122 -7.79 36.03 15.79
CA ALA A 122 -8.54 37.29 15.79
C ALA A 122 -8.19 38.16 17.01
N LEU A 123 -8.12 37.57 18.21
CA LEU A 123 -7.72 38.27 19.42
C LEU A 123 -6.28 38.80 19.34
N GLY A 124 -5.34 37.97 18.86
CA GLY A 124 -3.95 38.37 18.67
C GLY A 124 -3.81 39.53 17.69
N ALA A 125 -4.49 39.47 16.55
CA ALA A 125 -4.53 40.56 15.58
C ALA A 125 -5.13 41.84 16.18
N GLY A 126 -6.20 41.70 16.96
CA GLY A 126 -6.84 42.82 17.68
C GLY A 126 -5.90 43.50 18.67
N LEU A 127 -5.15 42.72 19.46
CA LEU A 127 -4.16 43.24 20.40
C LEU A 127 -3.02 44.00 19.69
N MET A 128 -2.55 43.49 18.55
CA MET A 128 -1.52 44.16 17.75
C MET A 128 -2.01 45.51 17.19
N ILE A 129 -3.24 45.57 16.67
CA ILE A 129 -3.85 46.80 16.16
C ILE A 129 -4.03 47.82 17.29
N ALA A 130 -4.55 47.38 18.44
CA ALA A 130 -4.73 48.24 19.61
C ALA A 130 -3.39 48.80 20.12
N GLY A 131 -2.38 47.93 20.26
CA GLY A 131 -1.03 48.32 20.68
C GLY A 131 -0.39 49.32 19.71
N TYR A 132 -0.49 49.09 18.41
CA TYR A 132 0.01 50.02 17.39
C TYR A 132 -0.70 51.39 17.46
N GLY A 133 -2.03 51.39 17.61
CA GLY A 133 -2.80 52.63 17.75
C GLY A 133 -2.40 53.45 18.99
N ILE A 134 -2.16 52.78 20.12
CA ILE A 134 -1.69 53.43 21.37
C ILE A 134 -0.27 53.99 21.18
N HIS A 135 0.63 53.22 20.57
CA HIS A 135 2.00 53.66 20.30
C HIS A 135 2.02 54.91 19.42
N ARG A 136 1.27 54.92 18.31
CA ARG A 136 1.20 56.05 17.38
C ARG A 136 0.59 57.30 18.01
N LYS A 137 -0.40 57.16 18.90
CA LYS A 137 -0.93 58.31 19.66
C LYS A 137 0.10 58.90 20.61
N ARG A 138 0.93 58.08 21.25
CA ARG A 138 1.99 58.54 22.15
C ARG A 138 3.11 59.25 21.40
N SER A 139 3.57 58.71 20.27
CA SER A 139 4.62 59.36 19.46
C SER A 139 4.18 60.72 18.92
N HIS A 140 2.93 60.87 18.46
CA HIS A 140 2.40 62.16 18.01
C HIS A 140 2.25 63.21 19.14
N VAL A 141 2.15 62.79 20.41
CA VAL A 141 2.09 63.70 21.56
C VAL A 141 3.49 64.20 21.94
N ASP A 142 4.53 63.39 21.76
CA ASP A 142 5.91 63.77 22.05
C ASP A 142 6.54 64.65 20.95
N ASP A 143 6.13 64.50 19.68
CA ASP A 143 6.59 65.35 18.56
C ASP A 143 5.96 66.76 18.53
N GLY A 144 4.98 67.04 19.42
CA GLY A 144 4.22 68.29 19.48
C GLY A 144 4.66 69.26 20.60
N LYS A 145 5.82 69.03 21.23
CA LYS A 145 6.40 69.90 22.27
C LYS A 145 7.66 70.61 21.83
#